data_AF-A0AAU4G1Z8-F1
#
_entry.id   AF-A0AAU4G1Z8-F1
#
_cell.length_a   1.000
_cell.length_b   1.000
_cell.length_c   1.000
_cell.angle_alpha   90.00
_cell.angle_beta   90.00
_cell.angle_gamma   90.00
#
_symmetry.space_group_name_H-M   'P 1'
#
loop_
_entity.id
_entity.type
_entity.pdbx_description
1 polymer ?
#
loop_
_entity_poly.entity_id
_entity_poly.type
_entity_poly.pdbx_seq_one_letter_code
_entity_poly.pdbx_strand_id
1 'polypeptide(L)'
;MAGLIATARAKGVSSYVGDGARHWPAVRRLDLARVFRLAVEKAPAGSVLHGIAEEGVAMRGIAEVIGRHLDVPVTSVPPEPQPEHPTWQAAYATFDMVVSSALTRELPGWQPIHPGLLEDLGQGHYFAAPVTA
;
A
#
# COMPACT_ATOMS: atom_id res chain seq x y z
N MET A 1 -3.49 -2.50 3.35
CA MET A 1 -2.39 -3.42 3.76
C MET A 1 -2.87 -4.64 4.55
N ALA A 2 -3.85 -4.52 5.46
CA ALA A 2 -4.35 -5.63 6.29
C ALA A 2 -4.68 -6.94 5.52
N GLY A 3 -5.23 -6.86 4.31
CA GLY A 3 -5.54 -8.06 3.50
C GLY A 3 -4.31 -8.88 3.08
N LEU A 4 -3.19 -8.22 2.74
CA LEU A 4 -1.95 -8.90 2.38
C LEU A 4 -1.32 -9.57 3.62
N ILE A 5 -1.33 -8.87 4.76
CA ILE A 5 -0.84 -9.41 6.05
C ILE A 5 -1.67 -10.61 6.49
N ALA A 6 -3.00 -10.51 6.42
CA ALA A 6 -3.90 -11.60 6.80
C ALA A 6 -3.67 -12.85 5.92
N THR A 7 -3.41 -12.65 4.63
CA THR A 7 -3.15 -13.74 3.68
C THR A 7 -1.80 -14.39 3.92
N ALA A 8 -0.76 -13.59 4.13
CA ALA A 8 0.56 -14.10 4.44
C ALA A 8 0.55 -14.92 5.74
N ARG A 9 -0.19 -14.45 6.75
CA ARG A 9 -0.42 -15.18 7.99
C ARG A 9 -1.18 -16.49 7.76
N ALA A 10 -2.25 -16.47 6.98
CA ALA A 10 -3.07 -17.66 6.72
C ALA A 10 -2.35 -18.72 5.88
N LYS A 11 -1.52 -18.31 4.92
CA LYS A 11 -0.80 -19.22 4.02
C LYS A 11 0.61 -19.60 4.52
N GLY A 12 1.12 -18.90 5.54
CA GLY A 12 2.50 -19.09 6.01
C GLY A 12 3.57 -18.65 5.00
N VAL A 13 3.24 -17.75 4.08
CA VAL A 13 4.14 -17.24 3.04
C VAL A 13 3.72 -15.84 2.61
N SER A 14 4.68 -14.92 2.47
CA SER A 14 4.46 -13.58 1.92
C SER A 14 4.88 -13.55 0.46
N SER A 15 3.94 -13.43 -0.48
CA SER A 15 4.24 -13.56 -1.90
C SER A 15 4.16 -12.23 -2.66
N TYR A 16 4.97 -12.10 -3.72
CA TYR A 16 4.91 -11.04 -4.71
C TYR A 16 4.94 -11.63 -6.13
N VAL A 17 4.46 -10.89 -7.12
CA VAL A 17 4.39 -11.41 -8.50
C VAL A 17 5.67 -11.13 -9.27
N GLY A 18 6.18 -12.13 -10.00
CA GLY A 18 7.31 -11.99 -10.93
C GLY A 18 8.57 -11.54 -10.22
N ASP A 19 9.20 -10.47 -10.70
CA ASP A 19 10.35 -9.84 -10.03
C ASP A 19 9.94 -8.92 -8.86
N GLY A 20 8.65 -8.67 -8.66
CA GLY A 20 8.11 -7.78 -7.64
C GLY A 20 8.37 -6.29 -7.91
N ALA A 21 8.73 -5.92 -9.13
CA ALA A 21 8.94 -4.53 -9.57
C ALA A 21 7.63 -3.77 -9.80
N ARG A 22 6.47 -4.43 -9.69
CA ARG A 22 5.18 -3.73 -9.71
C ARG A 22 5.08 -2.75 -8.54
N HIS A 23 4.49 -1.60 -8.81
CA HIS A 23 4.39 -0.49 -7.90
C HIS A 23 3.00 -0.38 -7.28
N TRP A 24 2.99 0.14 -6.07
CA TRP A 24 1.80 0.46 -5.31
C TRP A 24 1.87 1.91 -4.82
N PRO A 25 0.96 2.81 -5.25
CA PRO A 25 0.95 4.18 -4.77
C PRO A 25 0.43 4.20 -3.33
N ALA A 26 1.08 4.98 -2.46
CA ALA A 26 0.79 4.97 -1.04
C ALA A 26 0.67 6.36 -0.42
N VAL A 27 -0.10 6.43 0.65
CA VAL A 27 -0.27 7.63 1.48
C VAL A 27 -0.63 7.22 2.91
N ARG A 28 -0.14 7.97 3.89
CA ARG A 28 -0.58 7.83 5.27
C ARG A 28 -1.96 8.43 5.46
N ARG A 29 -2.83 7.74 6.20
CA ARG A 29 -4.22 8.19 6.46
C ARG A 29 -4.32 9.63 6.97
N LEU A 30 -3.37 10.07 7.79
CA LEU A 30 -3.34 11.42 8.38
C LEU A 30 -2.95 12.49 7.34
N ASP A 31 -2.06 12.18 6.39
CA ASP A 31 -1.77 13.07 5.27
C ASP A 31 -2.94 13.12 4.27
N LEU A 32 -3.59 11.97 4.03
CA LEU A 32 -4.78 11.91 3.17
C LEU A 32 -5.95 12.71 3.76
N ALA A 33 -6.16 12.68 5.08
CA ALA A 33 -7.18 13.49 5.74
C ALA A 33 -7.01 15.00 5.48
N ARG A 34 -5.76 15.47 5.36
CA ARG A 34 -5.47 16.87 4.99
C ARG A 34 -5.89 17.19 3.56
N VAL A 35 -5.73 16.25 2.62
CA VAL A 35 -6.22 16.40 1.23
C VAL A 35 -7.73 16.60 1.22
N PHE A 36 -8.48 15.77 1.96
CA PHE A 36 -9.94 15.92 2.05
C PHE A 36 -10.35 17.29 2.59
N ARG A 37 -9.70 17.75 3.66
CA ARG A 37 -9.95 19.08 4.22
C ARG A 37 -9.68 20.18 3.18
N LEU A 38 -8.55 20.12 2.48
CA LEU A 38 -8.18 21.11 1.47
C LEU A 38 -9.07 21.05 0.23
N ALA A 39 -9.59 19.87 -0.13
CA ALA A 39 -10.55 19.70 -1.21
C ALA A 39 -11.83 20.52 -0.94
N VAL A 40 -12.31 20.51 0.31
CA VAL A 40 -13.51 21.25 0.71
C VAL A 40 -13.22 22.75 0.88
N GLU A 41 -12.09 23.09 1.48
CA GLU A 41 -11.79 24.48 1.84
C GLU A 41 -11.25 25.32 0.68
N LYS A 42 -10.50 24.72 -0.26
CA LYS A 42 -9.64 25.47 -1.19
C LYS A 42 -9.67 24.98 -2.64
N ALA A 43 -10.05 23.74 -2.91
CA ALA A 43 -9.96 23.22 -4.28
C ALA A 43 -11.07 23.82 -5.17
N PRO A 44 -10.75 24.24 -6.40
CA PRO A 44 -11.78 24.64 -7.37
C PRO A 44 -12.83 23.55 -7.58
N ALA A 45 -14.09 23.94 -7.76
CA ALA A 45 -15.15 23.00 -8.09
C ALA A 45 -14.79 22.16 -9.34
N GLY A 46 -15.03 20.85 -9.27
CA GLY A 46 -14.66 19.91 -10.34
C GLY A 46 -13.21 19.43 -10.32
N SER A 47 -12.41 19.83 -9.33
CA SER A 47 -11.03 19.36 -9.18
C SER A 47 -10.95 17.85 -8.91
N VAL A 48 -9.97 17.18 -9.52
CA VAL A 48 -9.56 15.81 -9.21
C VAL A 48 -8.24 15.86 -8.47
N LEU A 49 -8.18 15.30 -7.27
CA LEU A 49 -6.99 15.33 -6.41
C LEU A 49 -6.48 13.93 -6.17
N HIS A 50 -5.20 13.70 -6.48
CA HIS A 50 -4.49 12.47 -6.15
C HIS A 50 -3.79 12.64 -4.80
N GLY A 51 -4.44 12.18 -3.73
CA GLY A 51 -3.88 12.21 -2.38
C GLY A 51 -2.82 11.13 -2.16
N ILE A 52 -1.75 11.11 -2.97
CA ILE A 52 -0.67 10.11 -2.91
C ILE A 52 0.62 10.78 -2.40
N ALA A 53 1.31 10.14 -1.44
CA ALA A 53 2.60 10.63 -0.94
C ALA A 53 3.78 9.95 -1.64
N GLU A 54 3.64 8.65 -1.94
CA GLU A 54 4.62 7.83 -2.62
C GLU A 54 4.01 7.33 -3.93
N GLU A 55 4.57 7.73 -5.07
CA GLU A 55 3.97 7.47 -6.38
C GLU A 55 3.94 5.98 -6.75
N GLY A 56 4.87 5.20 -6.21
CA GLY A 56 4.99 3.77 -6.48
C GLY A 56 5.98 3.08 -5.56
N VAL A 57 5.48 2.35 -4.56
CA VAL A 57 6.28 1.50 -3.68
C VAL A 57 6.38 0.11 -4.28
N ALA A 58 7.59 -0.44 -4.41
CA ALA A 58 7.79 -1.77 -4.97
C ALA A 58 7.09 -2.86 -4.13
N MET A 59 6.31 -3.71 -4.78
CA MET A 59 5.57 -4.79 -4.15
C MET A 59 6.49 -5.81 -3.46
N ARG A 60 7.69 -6.04 -4.00
CA ARG A 60 8.72 -6.87 -3.33
C ARG A 60 9.04 -6.33 -1.93
N GLY A 61 9.32 -5.04 -1.80
CA GLY A 61 9.65 -4.43 -0.51
C GLY A 61 8.51 -4.56 0.51
N ILE A 62 7.26 -4.42 0.05
CA ILE A 62 6.08 -4.64 0.89
C ILE A 62 6.04 -6.10 1.38
N ALA A 63 6.22 -7.07 0.48
CA ALA A 63 6.21 -8.49 0.80
C ALA A 63 7.35 -8.87 1.76
N GLU A 64 8.53 -8.29 1.60
CA GLU A 64 9.70 -8.49 2.48
C GLU A 64 9.46 -7.98 3.89
N VAL A 65 8.89 -6.78 4.05
CA VAL A 65 8.56 -6.24 5.38
C VAL A 65 7.49 -7.11 6.06
N ILE A 66 6.48 -7.58 5.31
CA ILE A 66 5.46 -8.49 5.82
C ILE A 66 6.08 -9.83 6.24
N GLY A 67 6.91 -10.43 5.39
CA GLY A 67 7.56 -11.71 5.67
C GLY A 67 8.42 -11.66 6.93
N ARG A 68 9.21 -10.60 7.08
CA ARG A 68 10.04 -10.36 8.27
C ARG A 68 9.23 -10.22 9.56
N HIS A 69 8.11 -9.50 9.53
CA HIS A 69 7.27 -9.30 10.73
C HIS A 69 6.45 -10.54 11.12
N LEU A 70 6.12 -11.39 10.14
CA LEU A 70 5.36 -12.62 10.37
C LEU A 70 6.24 -13.86 10.56
N ASP A 71 7.56 -13.74 10.39
CA ASP A 71 8.51 -14.85 10.35
C ASP A 71 8.11 -15.94 9.34
N VAL A 72 7.80 -15.51 8.11
CA VAL A 72 7.40 -16.39 7.01
C VAL A 72 8.28 -16.18 5.77
N PRO A 73 8.50 -17.22 4.95
CA PRO A 73 9.24 -17.07 3.70
C PRO A 73 8.60 -16.05 2.77
N VAL A 74 9.44 -15.39 1.97
CA VAL A 74 9.02 -14.46 0.93
C VAL A 74 9.24 -15.12 -0.44
N THR A 75 8.19 -15.21 -1.26
CA THR A 75 8.26 -15.96 -2.54
C THR A 75 7.76 -15.17 -3.74
N SER A 76 8.38 -15.40 -4.88
CA SER A 76 7.85 -14.96 -6.18
C SER A 76 6.78 -15.95 -6.66
N VAL A 77 5.68 -15.43 -7.21
CA VAL A 77 4.63 -16.21 -7.88
C VAL A 77 4.47 -15.76 -9.33
N PRO A 78 4.06 -16.67 -10.24
CA PRO A 78 3.80 -16.30 -11.63
C PRO A 78 2.65 -15.29 -11.74
N PRO A 79 2.62 -14.47 -12.81
CA PRO A 79 1.60 -13.46 -13.03
C PRO A 79 0.24 -14.01 -13.44
N GLU A 80 0.17 -15.27 -13.88
CA GLU A 80 -1.07 -15.93 -14.29
C GLU A 80 -1.81 -16.53 -13.08
N PRO A 81 -3.16 -16.50 -13.07
CA PRO A 81 -3.95 -17.10 -12.00
C PRO A 81 -3.72 -18.62 -11.97
N GLN A 82 -3.16 -19.12 -10.87
CA GLN A 82 -3.00 -20.56 -10.65
C GLN A 82 -4.24 -21.14 -9.94
N PRO A 83 -4.78 -22.29 -10.40
CA PRO A 83 -5.95 -22.95 -9.80
C PRO A 83 -5.79 -23.23 -8.30
N GLU A 84 -4.57 -23.56 -7.86
CA GLU A 84 -4.18 -23.82 -6.47
C GLU A 84 -4.01 -22.56 -5.60
N HIS A 85 -4.07 -21.37 -6.19
CA HIS A 85 -4.00 -20.09 -5.48
C HIS A 85 -5.19 -19.17 -5.79
N PRO A 86 -6.43 -19.63 -5.49
CA PRO A 86 -7.63 -18.85 -5.74
C PRO A 86 -7.71 -17.75 -4.69
N THR A 87 -7.16 -16.58 -4.98
CA THR A 87 -7.31 -15.44 -4.07
C THR A 87 -7.67 -14.21 -4.88
N TRP A 88 -8.87 -13.72 -4.67
CA TRP A 88 -9.43 -12.41 -5.03
C TRP A 88 -8.48 -11.22 -4.80
N GLN A 89 -7.38 -11.39 -4.05
CA GLN A 89 -6.29 -10.42 -3.88
C GLN A 89 -5.32 -10.38 -5.07
N ALA A 90 -5.32 -11.41 -5.91
CA ALA A 90 -4.59 -11.47 -7.18
C ALA A 90 -4.97 -10.31 -8.10
N ALA A 91 -6.23 -9.85 -8.05
CA ALA A 91 -6.69 -8.75 -8.90
C ALA A 91 -5.92 -7.44 -8.67
N TYR A 92 -5.50 -7.12 -7.44
CA TYR A 92 -4.73 -5.89 -7.17
C TYR A 92 -3.22 -6.13 -7.24
N ALA A 93 -2.75 -7.33 -6.89
CA ALA A 93 -1.35 -7.72 -7.05
C ALA A 93 -0.93 -7.86 -8.52
N THR A 94 -1.89 -7.92 -9.46
CA THR A 94 -1.62 -7.95 -10.90
C THR A 94 -1.30 -6.59 -11.52
N PHE A 95 -1.72 -5.48 -10.91
CA PHE A 95 -1.54 -4.16 -11.50
C PHE A 95 -0.20 -3.55 -11.08
N ASP A 96 0.49 -2.96 -12.04
CA ASP A 96 1.57 -2.01 -11.78
C ASP A 96 0.95 -0.61 -11.72
N MET A 97 0.84 -0.05 -10.52
CA MET A 97 0.17 1.22 -10.29
C MET A 97 1.19 2.29 -9.94
N VAL A 98 1.31 3.28 -10.81
CA VAL A 98 2.07 4.50 -10.56
C VAL A 98 1.11 5.68 -10.64
N VAL A 99 1.03 6.47 -9.58
CA VAL A 99 0.13 7.62 -9.51
C VAL A 99 0.90 8.84 -9.04
N SER A 100 0.97 9.86 -9.90
CA SER A 100 1.55 11.14 -9.51
C SER A 100 0.56 12.00 -8.73
N SER A 101 1.11 12.75 -7.76
CA SER A 101 0.40 13.76 -6.99
C SER A 101 0.83 15.20 -7.28
N ALA A 102 1.63 15.42 -8.34
CA ALA A 102 2.25 16.71 -8.66
C ALA A 102 1.24 17.88 -8.59
N LEU A 103 0.11 17.77 -9.30
CA LEU A 103 -0.94 18.80 -9.29
C LEU A 103 -1.58 19.03 -7.92
N THR A 104 -1.76 17.96 -7.14
CA THR A 104 -2.32 18.11 -5.79
C THR A 104 -1.32 18.85 -4.88
N ARG A 105 0.00 18.67 -5.09
CA ARG A 105 1.08 19.36 -4.32
C ARG A 105 1.18 20.85 -4.60
N GLU A 106 0.59 21.31 -5.70
CA GLU A 106 0.45 22.75 -5.98
C GLU A 106 -0.59 23.42 -5.06
N LEU A 107 -1.50 22.66 -4.44
CA LEU A 107 -2.47 23.22 -3.50
C LEU A 107 -1.79 23.72 -2.21
N PRO A 108 -1.94 25.03 -1.87
CA PRO A 108 -1.30 25.59 -0.69
C PRO A 108 -1.75 24.92 0.61
N GLY A 109 -0.76 24.39 1.34
CA GLY A 109 -0.94 23.73 2.63
C GLY A 109 -1.02 22.21 2.56
N TRP A 110 -0.83 21.61 1.37
CA TRP A 110 -0.63 20.16 1.27
C TRP A 110 0.84 19.81 1.06
N GLN A 111 1.43 19.16 2.06
CA GLN A 111 2.67 18.39 1.95
C GLN A 111 2.53 17.15 2.85
N PRO A 112 2.82 15.94 2.34
CA PRO A 112 2.90 14.75 3.19
C PRO A 112 4.04 14.90 4.20
N ILE A 113 3.78 14.63 5.47
CA ILE A 113 4.79 14.75 6.54
C ILE A 113 5.00 13.46 7.33
N HIS A 114 4.16 12.45 7.11
CA HIS A 114 4.25 11.19 7.84
C HIS A 114 5.15 10.18 7.11
N PRO A 115 5.66 9.16 7.83
CA PRO A 115 6.47 8.09 7.26
C PRO A 115 5.87 7.45 6.00
N GLY A 116 6.73 7.04 5.08
CA GLY A 116 6.34 6.24 3.92
C GLY A 116 5.84 4.84 4.31
N LEU A 117 5.27 4.12 3.35
CA LEU A 117 4.59 2.85 3.58
C LEU A 117 5.52 1.78 4.18
N LEU A 118 6.74 1.63 3.66
CA LEU A 118 7.68 0.62 4.16
C LEU A 118 8.16 0.95 5.57
N GLU A 119 8.41 2.22 5.86
CA GLU A 119 8.79 2.69 7.18
C GLU A 119 7.66 2.46 8.19
N ASP A 120 6.43 2.84 7.84
CA ASP A 120 5.24 2.69 8.67
C ASP A 120 4.89 1.20 8.90
N LEU A 121 5.05 0.34 7.90
CA LEU A 121 4.97 -1.12 8.07
C LEU A 121 6.06 -1.64 9.00
N GLY A 122 7.27 -1.09 8.89
CA GLY A 122 8.41 -1.39 9.74
C GLY A 122 8.12 -1.24 11.24
N GLN A 123 7.22 -0.31 11.62
CA GLN A 123 6.83 -0.05 13.00
C GLN A 123 5.95 -1.14 13.64
N GLY A 124 5.51 -2.16 12.89
CA GLY A 124 4.91 -3.38 13.44
C GLY A 124 3.44 -3.28 13.90
N HIS A 125 2.87 -2.07 14.00
CA HIS A 125 1.49 -1.88 14.49
C HIS A 125 0.39 -2.50 13.61
N TYR A 126 0.71 -2.84 12.35
CA TYR A 126 -0.19 -3.58 11.46
C TYR A 126 -0.29 -5.08 11.76
N PHE A 127 0.61 -5.62 12.57
CA PHE A 127 0.77 -7.07 12.80
C PHE A 127 0.23 -7.53 14.15
N ALA A 128 -0.17 -6.60 15.02
CA ALA A 128 -0.82 -6.91 16.28
C ALA A 128 -2.15 -7.63 16.04
N ALA A 129 -2.44 -8.67 16.83
CA ALA A 129 -3.77 -9.24 16.88
C ALA A 129 -4.74 -8.19 17.44
N PRO A 130 -6.02 -8.15 17.00
CA PRO A 130 -7.00 -7.30 17.64
C PRO A 130 -7.01 -7.63 19.13
N VAL A 131 -6.89 -6.62 19.98
CA VAL A 131 -7.07 -6.79 21.42
C VAL A 131 -8.47 -7.34 21.62
N THR A 132 -8.57 -8.61 21.99
CA THR A 132 -9.81 -9.20 22.48
C THR A 132 -10.19 -8.47 23.75
N ALA A 133 -11.24 -7.66 23.67
CA ALA A 133 -11.95 -7.12 24.83
C ALA A 133 -12.82 -8.22 25.46
#